data_AF-A0A1G8YA44-F1
#
_entry.id   AF-A0A1G8YA44-F1
#
_cell.length_a   1.000
_cell.length_b   1.000
_cell.length_c   1.000
_cell.angle_alpha   90.00
_cell.angle_beta   90.00
_cell.angle_gamma   90.00
#
_symmetry.space_group_name_H-M   'P 1'
#
loop_
_entity.id
_entity.type
_entity.pdbx_description
1 polymer ?
#
loop_
_entity_poly.entity_id
_entity_poly.type
_entity_poly.pdbx_seq_one_letter_code
_entity_poly.pdbx_strand_id
1 'polypeptide(L)'
;MDYFERFVYHTKQMCYGGDGLLIWNDVVTNYGIWIAYMAFAYYCIGFQRIKIPALRPLLDTRLFWALMWVFFFCGWQYFQDATSAFYASGPWYYLKVGARYVQLGFMVVLILSSSRLRAWAKTLRTESDVHELEEMGHCGQFRYDPGTQTVWWSDGMFRIFGIVPKPDGILSLGQVENCIDPRDRKTHMEQVGRVVADRQPREITSRIALDTGEVRWIRASHRMEGRTMIGVVVDVTEEKRANEKNAELIRGLQRSLIILEQEKNPGKMAEQLRQLI
;
A
#
# COMPACT_ATOMS: atom_id res chain seq x y z
N MET A 1 37.62 -36.40 45.74
CA MET A 1 37.62 -36.39 44.27
C MET A 1 36.28 -35.86 43.82
N ASP A 2 36.32 -34.71 43.16
CA ASP A 2 35.17 -33.97 42.65
C ASP A 2 34.48 -34.76 41.52
N TYR A 3 33.19 -34.54 41.30
CA TYR A 3 32.36 -35.27 40.33
C TYR A 3 32.97 -35.20 38.91
N PHE A 4 33.62 -34.07 38.62
CA PHE A 4 34.35 -33.81 37.40
C PHE A 4 35.60 -34.69 37.22
N GLU A 5 36.35 -34.97 38.29
CA GLU A 5 37.52 -35.84 38.20
C GLU A 5 37.16 -37.32 38.02
N ARG A 6 36.05 -37.78 38.63
CA ARG A 6 35.49 -39.12 38.35
C ARG A 6 34.99 -39.25 36.91
N PHE A 7 34.37 -38.19 36.39
CA PHE A 7 33.93 -38.13 35.00
C PHE A 7 35.12 -38.19 34.03
N VAL A 8 36.20 -37.44 34.30
CA VAL A 8 37.44 -37.45 33.50
C VAL A 8 38.19 -38.79 33.58
N TYR A 9 38.16 -39.46 34.74
CA TYR A 9 38.78 -40.78 34.92
C TYR A 9 38.02 -41.89 34.16
N HIS A 10 36.69 -41.91 34.23
CA HIS A 10 35.87 -42.88 33.49
C HIS A 10 35.87 -42.64 31.97
N THR A 11 35.91 -41.38 31.54
CA THR A 11 36.01 -41.04 30.10
C THR A 11 37.38 -41.42 29.52
N LYS A 12 38.48 -41.27 30.29
CA LYS A 12 39.79 -41.76 29.87
C LYS A 12 39.80 -43.29 29.66
N GLN A 13 39.11 -44.07 30.48
CA GLN A 13 39.03 -45.52 30.28
C GLN A 13 38.18 -45.94 29.07
N MET A 14 37.15 -45.18 28.72
CA MET A 14 36.35 -45.44 27.51
C MET A 14 37.07 -45.09 26.20
N CYS A 15 38.06 -44.19 26.23
CA CYS A 15 38.76 -43.72 25.02
C CYS A 15 39.84 -44.67 24.48
N TYR A 16 40.28 -45.67 25.24
CA TYR A 16 41.35 -46.60 24.81
C TYR A 16 40.83 -47.94 24.24
N GLY A 17 39.51 -48.14 24.15
CA GLY A 17 38.88 -49.21 23.38
C GLY A 17 38.38 -48.67 22.04
N GLY A 18 38.46 -49.48 20.97
CA GLY A 18 38.19 -49.06 19.58
C GLY A 18 36.86 -48.35 19.31
N ASP A 19 35.87 -48.47 20.20
CA ASP A 19 34.55 -47.83 20.09
C ASP A 19 34.47 -46.44 20.76
N GLY A 20 35.53 -45.99 21.45
CA GLY A 20 35.56 -44.74 22.21
C GLY A 20 35.50 -43.48 21.35
N LEU A 21 35.98 -43.52 20.10
CA LEU A 21 35.96 -42.38 19.18
C LEU A 21 34.55 -42.05 18.66
N LEU A 22 33.70 -43.07 18.51
CA LEU A 22 32.31 -42.94 18.03
C LEU A 22 31.41 -42.28 19.09
N ILE A 23 31.51 -42.73 20.34
CA ILE A 23 30.73 -42.18 21.45
C ILE A 23 31.17 -40.75 21.78
N TRP A 24 32.48 -40.46 21.69
CA TRP A 24 32.99 -39.12 21.92
C TRP A 24 32.50 -38.12 20.87
N ASN A 25 32.40 -38.54 19.60
CA ASN A 25 31.92 -37.68 18.52
C ASN A 25 30.40 -37.43 18.60
N ASP A 26 29.60 -38.44 18.97
CA ASP A 26 28.14 -38.28 19.15
C ASP A 26 27.80 -37.39 20.35
N VAL A 27 28.54 -37.50 21.45
CA VAL A 27 28.32 -36.68 22.65
C VAL A 27 28.81 -35.25 22.42
N VAL A 28 30.01 -35.04 21.87
CA VAL A 28 30.54 -33.70 21.64
C VAL A 28 29.76 -32.96 20.54
N THR A 29 29.25 -33.66 19.53
CA THR A 29 28.51 -33.03 18.42
C THR A 29 27.05 -32.74 18.77
N ASN A 30 26.33 -33.66 19.42
CA ASN A 30 24.95 -33.41 19.84
C ASN A 30 24.85 -32.37 20.96
N TYR A 31 25.72 -32.46 21.98
CA TYR A 31 25.73 -31.46 23.05
C TYR A 31 26.35 -30.13 22.60
N GLY A 32 27.31 -30.14 21.67
CA GLY A 32 27.92 -28.94 21.10
C GLY A 32 26.93 -28.07 20.31
N ILE A 33 26.08 -28.69 19.49
CA ILE A 33 25.01 -27.98 18.75
C ILE A 33 23.95 -27.43 19.71
N TRP A 34 23.58 -28.20 20.74
CA TRP A 34 22.64 -27.74 21.77
C TRP A 34 23.19 -26.56 22.60
N ILE A 35 24.47 -26.59 22.95
CA ILE A 35 25.14 -25.50 23.67
C ILE A 35 25.30 -24.26 22.77
N ALA A 36 25.65 -24.43 21.50
CA ALA A 36 25.72 -23.31 20.54
C ALA A 36 24.35 -22.67 20.29
N TYR A 37 23.29 -23.48 20.23
CA TYR A 37 21.92 -23.01 20.11
C TYR A 37 21.44 -22.29 21.38
N MET A 38 21.71 -22.84 22.56
CA MET A 38 21.40 -22.18 23.83
C MET A 38 22.17 -20.87 23.99
N ALA A 39 23.44 -20.81 23.58
CA ALA A 39 24.24 -19.58 23.55
C ALA A 39 23.69 -18.56 22.55
N PHE A 40 23.22 -18.98 21.37
CA PHE A 40 22.61 -18.08 20.38
C PHE A 40 21.23 -17.58 20.81
N ALA A 41 20.40 -18.44 21.42
CA ALA A 41 19.12 -18.05 22.02
C ALA A 41 19.34 -17.07 23.18
N TYR A 42 20.32 -17.32 24.06
CA TYR A 42 20.72 -16.37 25.10
C TYR A 42 21.28 -15.07 24.52
N TYR A 43 22.02 -15.13 23.42
CA TYR A 43 22.54 -13.96 22.72
C TYR A 43 21.40 -13.12 22.12
N CYS A 44 20.39 -13.74 21.50
CA CYS A 44 19.21 -13.04 20.96
C CYS A 44 18.31 -12.46 22.07
N ILE A 45 18.12 -13.18 23.18
CA ILE A 45 17.40 -12.69 24.38
C ILE A 45 18.20 -11.56 25.05
N GLY A 46 19.52 -11.68 25.13
CA GLY A 46 20.43 -10.64 25.59
C GLY A 46 20.45 -9.41 24.66
N PHE A 47 20.31 -9.61 23.35
CA PHE A 47 20.21 -8.55 22.35
C PHE A 47 18.92 -7.72 22.51
N GLN A 48 17.84 -8.29 23.06
CA GLN A 48 16.67 -7.50 23.48
C GLN A 48 16.98 -6.52 24.62
N ARG A 49 18.09 -6.70 25.37
CA ARG A 49 18.59 -5.73 26.36
C ARG A 49 19.57 -4.70 25.77
N ILE A 50 20.11 -4.92 24.58
CA ILE A 50 20.98 -3.95 23.89
C ILE A 50 20.07 -2.90 23.22
N LYS A 51 20.22 -1.65 23.65
CA LYS A 51 19.37 -0.49 23.27
C LYS A 51 19.60 -0.04 21.83
N ILE A 52 19.28 -0.86 20.82
CA ILE A 52 19.17 -0.41 19.41
C ILE A 52 17.67 -0.36 19.06
N PRO A 53 17.03 0.82 19.14
CA PRO A 53 15.57 0.94 19.02
C PRO A 53 15.01 0.45 17.68
N ALA A 54 15.82 0.52 16.61
CA ALA A 54 15.41 0.17 15.25
C ALA A 54 15.15 -1.33 15.02
N LEU A 55 15.75 -2.22 15.82
CA LEU A 55 15.62 -3.68 15.66
C LEU A 55 14.52 -4.29 16.54
N ARG A 56 14.00 -3.53 17.50
CA ARG A 56 12.99 -4.01 18.45
C ARG A 56 11.69 -4.51 17.79
N PRO A 57 11.13 -3.83 16.78
CA PRO A 57 9.91 -4.29 16.11
C PRO A 57 10.11 -5.60 15.32
N LEU A 58 11.34 -5.88 14.87
CA LEU A 58 11.69 -7.08 14.11
C LEU A 58 11.70 -8.34 15.00
N LEU A 59 12.21 -8.21 16.23
CA LEU A 59 12.32 -9.31 17.20
C LEU A 59 11.01 -9.63 17.94
N ASP A 60 10.03 -8.73 17.90
CA ASP A 60 8.75 -8.83 18.62
C ASP A 60 7.62 -9.43 17.76
N THR A 61 7.86 -9.58 16.45
CA THR A 61 6.87 -10.18 15.56
C THR A 61 6.74 -11.68 15.81
N ARG A 62 5.50 -12.17 16.01
CA ARG A 62 5.18 -13.62 16.03
C ARG A 62 5.75 -14.36 14.81
N LEU A 63 5.86 -13.66 13.68
CA LEU A 63 6.47 -14.15 12.45
C LEU A 63 7.96 -14.48 12.59
N PHE A 64 8.72 -13.68 13.35
CA PHE A 64 10.15 -13.90 13.58
C PHE A 64 10.38 -15.19 14.38
N TRP A 65 9.63 -15.36 15.47
CA TRP A 65 9.69 -16.58 16.29
C TRP A 65 9.17 -17.80 15.55
N ALA A 66 8.11 -17.67 14.74
CA ALA A 66 7.62 -18.75 13.88
C ALA A 66 8.67 -19.20 12.86
N LEU A 67 9.37 -18.25 12.21
CA LEU A 67 10.45 -18.56 11.28
C LEU A 67 11.65 -19.23 11.97
N MET A 68 11.98 -18.83 13.21
CA MET A 68 13.01 -19.48 14.01
C MET A 68 12.63 -20.91 14.40
N TRP A 69 11.36 -21.15 14.73
CA TRP A 69 10.83 -22.48 15.00
C TRP A 69 10.83 -23.38 13.76
N VAL A 70 10.48 -22.84 12.59
CA VAL A 70 10.57 -23.58 11.32
C VAL A 70 12.03 -23.93 11.00
N PHE A 71 12.96 -22.99 11.17
CA PHE A 71 14.40 -23.27 11.00
C PHE A 71 14.89 -24.35 11.96
N PHE A 72 14.43 -24.33 13.21
CA PHE A 72 14.77 -25.33 14.22
C PHE A 72 14.24 -26.72 13.85
N PHE A 73 12.94 -26.86 13.55
CA PHE A 73 12.36 -28.16 13.23
C PHE A 73 12.85 -28.71 11.88
N CYS A 74 12.98 -27.87 10.86
CA CYS A 74 13.57 -28.29 9.59
C CYS A 74 15.04 -28.68 9.75
N GLY A 75 15.81 -27.96 10.58
CA GLY A 75 17.19 -28.32 10.89
C GLY A 75 17.31 -29.61 11.71
N TRP A 76 16.38 -29.85 12.65
CA TRP A 76 16.36 -31.01 13.53
C TRP A 76 15.94 -32.30 12.79
N GLN A 77 14.83 -32.25 12.04
CA GLN A 77 14.38 -33.37 11.21
C GLN A 77 15.46 -33.74 10.17
N TYR A 78 16.10 -32.73 9.57
CA TYR A 78 17.19 -32.93 8.62
C TYR A 78 18.47 -33.48 9.27
N PHE A 79 18.79 -33.13 10.52
CA PHE A 79 19.93 -33.72 11.23
C PHE A 79 19.72 -35.23 11.46
N GLN A 80 18.49 -35.65 11.81
CA GLN A 80 18.14 -37.06 11.94
C GLN A 80 18.26 -37.82 10.60
N ASP A 81 17.79 -37.21 9.50
CA ASP A 81 17.95 -37.76 8.14
C ASP A 81 19.41 -37.71 7.65
N ALA A 82 20.21 -36.73 8.09
CA ALA A 82 21.61 -36.58 7.72
C ALA A 82 22.53 -37.56 8.46
N THR A 83 22.22 -37.93 9.71
CA THR A 83 22.91 -39.02 10.41
C THR A 83 22.71 -40.38 9.74
N SER A 84 21.55 -40.63 9.12
CA SER A 84 21.32 -41.87 8.37
C SER A 84 21.95 -41.84 6.96
N ALA A 85 22.09 -40.66 6.34
CA ALA A 85 22.73 -40.48 5.03
C ALA A 85 24.28 -40.27 5.08
N PHE A 86 24.86 -39.99 6.26
CA PHE A 86 26.29 -39.74 6.48
C PHE A 86 27.17 -40.89 5.99
N TYR A 87 26.70 -42.13 6.15
CA TYR A 87 27.45 -43.32 5.75
C TYR A 87 27.44 -43.61 4.24
N ALA A 88 26.55 -42.98 3.46
CA ALA A 88 26.33 -43.35 2.05
C ALA A 88 26.93 -42.38 1.01
N SER A 89 27.18 -41.10 1.34
CA SER A 89 27.38 -40.06 0.30
C SER A 89 28.50 -39.04 0.53
N GLY A 90 29.16 -39.06 1.70
CA GLY A 90 30.39 -38.28 1.97
C GLY A 90 30.21 -36.76 2.13
N PRO A 91 31.30 -36.02 2.44
CA PRO A 91 31.25 -34.62 2.90
C PRO A 91 30.67 -33.62 1.90
N TRP A 92 30.72 -33.94 0.60
CA TRP A 92 30.26 -33.07 -0.49
C TRP A 92 28.75 -32.82 -0.53
N TYR A 93 27.96 -33.70 0.10
CA TYR A 93 26.51 -33.52 0.22
C TYR A 93 26.15 -32.29 1.09
N TYR A 94 26.86 -32.11 2.21
CA TYR A 94 26.62 -31.02 3.16
C TYR A 94 26.88 -29.62 2.57
N LEU A 95 27.92 -29.48 1.74
CA LEU A 95 28.21 -28.22 1.03
C LEU A 95 27.09 -27.82 0.05
N LYS A 96 26.55 -28.80 -0.71
CA LYS A 96 25.47 -28.54 -1.68
C LYS A 96 24.17 -28.15 -0.99
N VAL A 97 23.84 -28.76 0.15
CA VAL A 97 22.61 -28.46 0.88
C VAL A 97 22.72 -27.13 1.64
N GLY A 98 23.84 -26.88 2.32
CA GLY A 98 24.10 -25.59 2.97
C GLY A 98 24.01 -24.42 1.98
N ALA A 99 24.55 -24.58 0.77
CA ALA A 99 24.44 -23.59 -0.30
C ALA A 99 22.98 -23.31 -0.70
N ARG A 100 22.11 -24.33 -0.74
CA ARG A 100 20.68 -24.17 -1.06
C ARG A 100 19.92 -23.40 0.02
N TYR A 101 20.24 -23.60 1.30
CA TYR A 101 19.60 -22.86 2.40
C TYR A 101 20.04 -21.39 2.45
N VAL A 102 21.33 -21.10 2.22
CA VAL A 102 21.81 -19.73 2.09
C VAL A 102 21.14 -19.04 0.90
N GLN A 103 21.00 -19.74 -0.23
CA GLN A 103 20.30 -19.25 -1.40
C GLN A 103 18.82 -18.98 -1.12
N LEU A 104 18.12 -19.89 -0.43
CA LEU A 104 16.71 -19.73 -0.06
C LEU A 104 16.50 -18.55 0.91
N GLY A 105 17.36 -18.42 1.91
CA GLY A 105 17.35 -17.29 2.85
C GLY A 105 17.57 -15.96 2.13
N PHE A 106 18.51 -15.91 1.19
CA PHE A 106 18.75 -14.73 0.36
C PHE A 106 17.54 -14.38 -0.52
N MET A 107 16.88 -15.39 -1.12
CA MET A 107 15.65 -15.19 -1.89
C MET A 107 14.52 -14.61 -1.03
N VAL A 108 14.31 -15.10 0.20
CA VAL A 108 13.28 -14.59 1.10
C VAL A 108 13.54 -13.12 1.48
N VAL A 109 14.80 -12.77 1.78
CA VAL A 109 15.19 -11.38 2.09
C VAL A 109 14.99 -10.46 0.87
N LEU A 110 15.35 -10.92 -0.34
CA LEU A 110 15.10 -10.17 -1.57
C LEU A 110 13.61 -9.98 -1.85
N ILE A 111 12.79 -11.02 -1.64
CA ILE A 111 11.34 -10.93 -1.84
C ILE A 111 10.72 -9.95 -0.83
N LEU A 112 11.10 -10.02 0.46
CA LEU A 112 10.62 -9.12 1.51
C LEU A 112 11.10 -7.67 1.34
N SER A 113 12.32 -7.45 0.83
CA SER A 113 12.81 -6.11 0.51
C SER A 113 12.10 -5.52 -0.71
N SER A 114 11.83 -6.35 -1.73
CA SER A 114 11.12 -5.92 -2.94
C SER A 114 9.68 -5.48 -2.69
N SER A 115 8.97 -6.11 -1.73
CA SER A 115 7.59 -5.72 -1.39
C SER A 115 7.54 -4.34 -0.72
N ARG A 116 8.49 -4.04 0.16
CA ARG A 116 8.64 -2.72 0.78
C ARG A 116 9.05 -1.65 -0.23
N LEU A 117 10.00 -1.96 -1.11
CA LEU A 117 10.42 -1.05 -2.19
C LEU A 117 9.25 -0.74 -3.13
N ARG A 118 8.42 -1.73 -3.49
CA ARG A 118 7.21 -1.51 -4.28
C ARG A 118 6.19 -0.62 -3.58
N ALA A 119 5.97 -0.83 -2.27
CA ALA A 119 5.06 0.01 -1.49
C ALA A 119 5.56 1.45 -1.41
N TRP A 120 6.84 1.65 -1.12
CA TRP A 120 7.49 2.97 -1.09
C TRP A 120 7.44 3.67 -2.45
N ALA A 121 7.80 2.96 -3.52
CA ALA A 121 7.76 3.50 -4.88
C ALA A 121 6.33 3.90 -5.29
N LYS A 122 5.30 3.16 -4.84
CA LYS A 122 3.90 3.51 -5.10
C LYS A 122 3.51 4.80 -4.37
N THR A 123 3.82 4.92 -3.08
CA THR A 123 3.52 6.13 -2.29
C THR A 123 4.24 7.34 -2.87
N LEU A 124 5.54 7.23 -3.15
CA LEU A 124 6.33 8.30 -3.72
C LEU A 124 5.80 8.75 -5.09
N ARG A 125 5.39 7.82 -5.96
CA ARG A 125 4.76 8.16 -7.24
C ARG A 125 3.45 8.90 -7.06
N THR A 126 2.58 8.42 -6.18
CA THR A 126 1.30 9.11 -5.95
C THR A 126 1.50 10.50 -5.37
N GLU A 127 2.46 10.68 -4.45
CA GLU A 127 2.79 12.01 -3.91
C GLU A 127 3.42 12.92 -4.98
N SER A 128 4.31 12.40 -5.82
CA SER A 128 4.90 13.19 -6.92
C SER A 128 3.85 13.58 -7.96
N ASP A 129 2.99 12.65 -8.37
CA ASP A 129 1.93 12.90 -9.35
C ASP A 129 0.95 13.94 -8.83
N VAL A 130 0.57 13.85 -7.55
CA VAL A 130 -0.30 14.85 -6.91
C VAL A 130 0.39 16.20 -6.83
N HIS A 131 1.66 16.25 -6.43
CA HIS A 131 2.41 17.50 -6.35
C HIS A 131 2.56 18.17 -7.72
N GLU A 132 2.91 17.41 -8.75
CA GLU A 132 3.04 17.92 -10.13
C GLU A 132 1.70 18.45 -10.66
N LEU A 133 0.61 17.71 -10.46
CA LEU A 133 -0.75 18.15 -10.83
C LEU A 133 -1.18 19.40 -10.05
N GLU A 134 -0.73 19.52 -8.81
CA GLU A 134 -1.02 20.67 -7.94
C GLU A 134 -0.23 21.91 -8.37
N GLU A 135 1.04 21.75 -8.74
CA GLU A 135 1.86 22.81 -9.35
C GLU A 135 1.26 23.32 -10.66
N MET A 136 0.76 22.41 -11.50
CA MET A 136 0.04 22.76 -12.73
C MET A 136 -1.33 23.40 -12.47
N GLY A 137 -1.81 23.41 -11.22
CA GLY A 137 -3.08 24.04 -10.83
C GLY A 137 -4.32 23.27 -11.29
N HIS A 138 -4.17 22.00 -11.68
CA HIS A 138 -5.28 21.14 -12.08
C HIS A 138 -5.87 20.39 -10.89
N CYS A 139 -5.15 20.26 -9.78
CA CYS A 139 -5.67 19.72 -8.53
C CYS A 139 -5.31 20.60 -7.32
N GLY A 140 -6.03 20.41 -6.22
CA GLY A 140 -5.81 21.11 -4.96
C GLY A 140 -6.33 20.29 -3.78
N GLN A 141 -5.77 20.53 -2.61
CA GLN A 141 -6.15 19.84 -1.38
C GLN A 141 -6.88 20.79 -0.44
N PHE A 142 -7.86 20.26 0.29
CA PHE A 142 -8.52 21.01 1.35
C PHE A 142 -8.67 20.18 2.63
N ARG A 143 -8.75 20.91 3.75
CA ARG A 143 -9.06 20.35 5.05
C ARG A 143 -10.13 21.22 5.72
N TYR A 144 -11.32 20.67 5.93
CA TYR A 144 -12.43 21.35 6.58
C TYR A 144 -12.61 20.80 8.00
N ASP A 145 -12.59 21.68 9.00
CA ASP A 145 -12.95 21.35 10.38
C ASP A 145 -14.37 21.88 10.68
N PRO A 146 -15.37 20.99 10.84
CA PRO A 146 -16.74 21.39 11.16
C PRO A 146 -16.89 22.08 12.53
N GLY A 147 -15.96 21.84 13.48
CA GLY A 147 -16.01 22.43 14.81
C GLY A 147 -15.63 23.90 14.84
N THR A 148 -14.68 24.31 13.99
CA THR A 148 -14.24 25.71 13.87
C THR A 148 -14.82 26.42 12.63
N GLN A 149 -15.51 25.67 11.75
CA GLN A 149 -16.01 26.15 10.46
C GLN A 149 -14.92 26.78 9.57
N THR A 150 -13.69 26.26 9.67
CA THR A 150 -12.54 26.71 8.90
C THR A 150 -12.14 25.68 7.87
N VAL A 151 -11.75 26.15 6.70
CA VAL A 151 -11.23 25.35 5.59
C VAL A 151 -9.79 25.80 5.33
N TRP A 152 -8.85 24.87 5.40
CA TRP A 152 -7.50 25.08 4.90
C TRP A 152 -7.45 24.66 3.43
N TRP A 153 -6.79 25.47 2.60
CA TRP A 153 -6.56 25.25 1.18
C TRP A 153 -5.07 25.19 0.90
N SER A 154 -4.69 24.28 0.01
CA SER A 154 -3.36 24.24 -0.56
C SER A 154 -3.21 25.26 -1.70
N ASP A 155 -1.98 25.49 -2.17
CA ASP A 155 -1.72 26.44 -3.26
C ASP A 155 -2.47 26.08 -4.55
N GLY A 156 -2.62 24.79 -4.84
CA GLY A 156 -3.42 24.31 -5.95
C GLY A 156 -4.90 24.71 -5.86
N MET A 157 -5.48 24.70 -4.64
CA MET A 157 -6.86 25.19 -4.45
C MET A 157 -6.98 26.67 -4.78
N PHE A 158 -6.05 27.51 -4.31
CA PHE A 158 -6.06 28.93 -4.63
C PHE A 158 -5.95 29.18 -6.13
N ARG A 159 -5.11 28.40 -6.85
CA ARG A 159 -4.99 28.46 -8.32
C ARG A 159 -6.28 28.05 -9.05
N ILE A 160 -6.90 26.93 -8.67
CA ILE A 160 -8.15 26.44 -9.28
C ILE A 160 -9.25 27.50 -9.16
N PHE A 161 -9.37 28.10 -7.98
CA PHE A 161 -10.39 29.10 -7.67
C PHE A 161 -10.01 30.52 -8.09
N GLY A 162 -8.78 30.74 -8.59
CA GLY A 162 -8.28 32.05 -9.03
C GLY A 162 -8.20 33.09 -7.91
N ILE A 163 -8.05 32.65 -6.66
CA ILE A 163 -7.99 33.51 -5.47
C ILE A 163 -6.54 33.71 -5.06
N VAL A 164 -6.19 34.92 -4.63
CA VAL A 164 -4.85 35.22 -4.11
C VAL A 164 -4.57 34.37 -2.86
N PRO A 165 -3.48 33.59 -2.81
CA PRO A 165 -3.14 32.75 -1.67
C PRO A 165 -3.02 33.56 -0.38
N LYS A 166 -3.55 33.01 0.72
CA LYS A 166 -3.33 33.55 2.06
C LYS A 166 -2.10 32.92 2.70
N PRO A 167 -1.32 33.64 3.52
CA PRO A 167 -0.12 33.09 4.16
C PRO A 167 -0.38 31.85 5.04
N ASP A 168 -1.56 31.76 5.66
CA ASP A 168 -1.97 30.64 6.50
C ASP A 168 -2.79 29.56 5.74
N GLY A 169 -3.22 29.87 4.51
CA GLY A 169 -4.11 29.02 3.72
C GLY A 169 -5.51 28.84 4.31
N ILE A 170 -5.92 29.63 5.31
CA ILE A 170 -7.17 29.42 6.06
C ILE A 170 -8.29 30.34 5.55
N LEU A 171 -9.44 29.75 5.28
CA LEU A 171 -10.67 30.42 4.91
C LEU A 171 -11.80 30.03 5.86
N SER A 172 -12.79 30.91 6.03
CA SER A 172 -14.05 30.51 6.65
C SER A 172 -14.90 29.70 5.66
N LEU A 173 -15.79 28.85 6.18
CA LEU A 173 -16.73 28.11 5.32
C LEU A 173 -17.53 29.05 4.40
N GLY A 174 -17.98 30.20 4.91
CA GLY A 174 -18.69 31.20 4.11
C GLY A 174 -17.87 31.80 2.96
N GLN A 175 -16.54 31.92 3.11
CA GLN A 175 -15.66 32.34 2.01
C GLN A 175 -15.63 31.28 0.90
N VAL A 176 -15.55 30.00 1.27
CA VAL A 176 -15.58 28.88 0.32
C VAL A 176 -16.94 28.80 -0.39
N GLU A 177 -18.04 28.94 0.34
CA GLU A 177 -19.41 28.95 -0.20
C GLU A 177 -19.63 30.03 -1.26
N ASN A 178 -19.01 31.20 -1.06
CA ASN A 178 -19.12 32.31 -2.01
C ASN A 178 -18.47 32.03 -3.36
N CYS A 179 -17.52 31.09 -3.41
CA CYS A 179 -16.85 30.68 -4.65
C CYS A 179 -17.66 29.66 -5.47
N ILE A 180 -18.65 29.01 -4.85
CA ILE A 180 -19.55 28.08 -5.53
C ILE A 180 -20.59 28.88 -6.32
N ASP A 181 -20.92 28.43 -7.54
CA ASP A 181 -21.96 29.04 -8.37
C ASP A 181 -23.26 29.19 -7.55
N PRO A 182 -23.93 30.36 -7.58
CA PRO A 182 -25.14 30.60 -6.78
C PRO A 182 -26.25 29.57 -7.00
N ARG A 183 -26.33 28.97 -8.19
CA ARG A 183 -27.32 27.92 -8.53
C ARG A 183 -27.01 26.59 -7.85
N ASP A 184 -25.74 26.32 -7.57
CA ASP A 184 -25.26 25.06 -7.02
C ASP A 184 -24.99 25.13 -5.51
N ARG A 185 -24.91 26.33 -4.92
CA ARG A 185 -24.55 26.54 -3.51
C ARG A 185 -25.39 25.72 -2.53
N LYS A 186 -26.71 25.71 -2.70
CA LYS A 186 -27.63 24.96 -1.81
C LYS A 186 -27.37 23.46 -1.89
N THR A 187 -27.30 22.91 -3.09
CA THR A 187 -27.06 21.48 -3.32
C THR A 187 -25.68 21.07 -2.82
N HIS A 188 -24.66 21.89 -3.07
CA HIS A 188 -23.30 21.65 -2.59
C HIS A 188 -23.25 21.57 -1.05
N MET A 189 -23.89 22.52 -0.35
CA MET A 189 -23.96 22.52 1.11
C MET A 189 -24.72 21.32 1.69
N GLU A 190 -25.84 20.93 1.06
CA GLU A 190 -26.57 19.73 1.46
C GLU A 190 -25.71 18.47 1.30
N GLN A 191 -24.92 18.37 0.23
CA GLN A 191 -24.02 17.25 0.01
C GLN A 191 -22.87 17.24 1.01
N VAL A 192 -22.24 18.38 1.29
CA VAL A 192 -21.21 18.50 2.34
C VAL A 192 -21.77 18.10 3.70
N GLY A 193 -22.97 18.57 4.06
CA GLY A 193 -23.65 18.18 5.30
C GLY A 193 -23.91 16.67 5.41
N ARG A 194 -24.34 16.04 4.31
CA ARG A 194 -24.52 14.58 4.25
C ARG A 194 -23.21 13.83 4.43
N VAL A 195 -22.10 14.32 3.88
CA VAL A 195 -20.79 13.66 4.03
C VAL A 195 -20.32 13.71 5.47
N VAL A 196 -20.51 14.85 6.15
CA VAL A 196 -20.22 14.99 7.58
C VAL A 196 -21.06 14.01 8.41
N ALA A 197 -22.34 13.83 8.07
CA ALA A 197 -23.26 12.94 8.78
C ALA A 197 -22.98 11.45 8.50
N ASP A 198 -22.89 11.07 7.23
CA ASP A 198 -22.80 9.68 6.78
C ASP A 198 -21.37 9.11 6.93
N ARG A 199 -20.35 9.97 7.01
CA ARG A 199 -18.90 9.64 7.03
C ARG A 199 -18.43 8.75 5.87
N GLN A 200 -19.22 8.64 4.80
CA GLN A 200 -18.91 7.86 3.62
C GLN A 200 -18.09 8.69 2.63
N PRO A 201 -17.05 8.11 1.99
CA PRO A 201 -16.39 8.74 0.86
C PRO A 201 -17.42 9.05 -0.23
N ARG A 202 -17.36 10.26 -0.76
CA ARG A 202 -18.24 10.69 -1.84
C ARG A 202 -17.45 11.56 -2.79
N GLU A 203 -17.84 11.48 -4.05
CA GLU A 203 -17.35 12.33 -5.11
C GLU A 203 -18.46 13.33 -5.45
N ILE A 204 -18.13 14.61 -5.45
CA ILE A 204 -19.05 15.70 -5.72
C ILE A 204 -18.53 16.47 -6.92
N THR A 205 -19.33 16.58 -7.97
CA THR A 205 -19.04 17.47 -9.08
C THR A 205 -19.86 18.75 -8.92
N SER A 206 -19.23 19.92 -9.00
CA SER A 206 -19.89 21.21 -8.80
C SER A 206 -19.29 22.27 -9.73
N ARG A 207 -20.06 23.34 -10.01
CA ARG A 207 -19.55 24.51 -10.72
C ARG A 207 -19.04 25.55 -9.75
N ILE A 208 -17.91 26.14 -10.09
CA ILE A 208 -17.36 27.31 -9.40
C ILE A 208 -17.41 28.52 -10.32
N ALA A 209 -17.65 29.67 -9.72
CA ALA A 209 -17.63 30.95 -10.40
C ALA A 209 -16.35 31.69 -9.97
N LEU A 210 -15.50 31.99 -10.93
CA LEU A 210 -14.31 32.82 -10.70
C LEU A 210 -14.71 34.30 -10.68
N ASP A 211 -13.90 35.12 -9.99
CA ASP A 211 -14.05 36.59 -10.00
C ASP A 211 -13.95 37.18 -11.42
N THR A 212 -13.29 36.47 -12.34
CA THR A 212 -13.21 36.84 -13.76
C THR A 212 -14.52 36.63 -14.54
N GLY A 213 -15.52 35.98 -13.93
CA GLY A 213 -16.76 35.57 -14.58
C GLY A 213 -16.67 34.24 -15.35
N GLU A 214 -15.49 33.61 -15.39
CA GLU A 214 -15.35 32.25 -15.93
C GLU A 214 -16.05 31.24 -15.00
N VAL A 215 -16.74 30.25 -15.59
CA VAL A 215 -17.30 29.10 -14.86
C VAL A 215 -16.43 27.87 -15.12
N ARG A 216 -15.96 27.24 -14.04
CA ARG A 216 -15.21 25.99 -14.10
C ARG A 216 -15.99 24.85 -13.44
N TRP A 217 -15.74 23.63 -13.91
CA TRP A 217 -16.26 22.41 -13.33
C TRP A 217 -15.19 21.79 -12.45
N ILE A 218 -15.53 21.52 -11.20
CA ILE A 218 -14.64 20.84 -10.27
C ILE A 218 -15.23 19.50 -9.83
N ARG A 219 -14.35 18.58 -9.51
CA ARG A 219 -14.67 17.27 -8.93
C ARG A 219 -13.92 17.14 -7.61
N ALA A 220 -14.65 17.03 -6.52
CA ALA A 220 -14.13 16.91 -5.18
C ALA A 220 -14.32 15.49 -4.66
N SER A 221 -13.23 14.86 -4.22
CA SER A 221 -13.21 13.57 -3.53
C SER A 221 -12.76 13.78 -2.10
N HIS A 222 -13.59 13.42 -1.13
CA HIS A 222 -13.31 13.69 0.27
C HIS A 222 -13.59 12.49 1.18
N ARG A 223 -12.91 12.46 2.33
CA ARG A 223 -13.11 11.49 3.41
C ARG A 223 -13.03 12.17 4.77
N MET A 224 -13.60 11.53 5.78
CA MET A 224 -13.49 11.98 7.17
C MET A 224 -12.27 11.37 7.84
N GLU A 225 -11.43 12.21 8.45
CA GLU A 225 -10.36 11.84 9.37
C GLU A 225 -10.70 12.36 10.77
N GLY A 226 -11.26 11.48 11.60
CA GLY A 226 -11.81 11.86 12.90
C GLY A 226 -13.00 12.79 12.74
N ARG A 227 -12.82 14.06 13.13
CA ARG A 227 -13.84 15.13 12.95
C ARG A 227 -13.63 15.95 11.68
N THR A 228 -12.45 15.87 11.11
CA THR A 228 -12.01 16.77 10.04
C THR A 228 -12.24 16.09 8.70
N MET A 229 -12.81 16.83 7.74
CA MET A 229 -12.92 16.36 6.37
C MET A 229 -11.66 16.75 5.61
N ILE A 230 -11.04 15.80 4.91
CA ILE A 230 -9.96 16.08 3.97
C ILE A 230 -10.36 15.63 2.58
N GLY A 231 -9.87 16.33 1.56
CA GLY A 231 -10.18 15.96 0.19
C GLY A 231 -9.26 16.59 -0.83
N VAL A 232 -9.41 16.10 -2.05
CA VAL A 232 -8.76 16.60 -3.25
C VAL A 232 -9.84 17.11 -4.19
N VAL A 233 -9.59 18.27 -4.78
CA VAL A 233 -10.41 18.87 -5.83
C VAL A 233 -9.60 18.85 -7.12
N VAL A 234 -10.23 18.45 -8.22
CA VAL A 234 -9.63 18.44 -9.56
C VAL A 234 -10.49 19.32 -10.48
N ASP A 235 -9.85 20.17 -11.26
CA ASP A 235 -10.51 20.90 -12.34
C ASP A 235 -10.78 19.94 -13.50
N VAL A 236 -12.06 19.73 -13.80
CA VAL A 236 -12.55 18.83 -14.86
C VAL A 236 -13.24 19.62 -15.98
N THR A 237 -12.94 20.92 -16.10
CA THR A 237 -13.54 21.80 -17.11
C THR A 237 -13.25 21.33 -18.53
N GLU A 238 -11.99 20.99 -18.83
CA GLU A 238 -11.60 20.49 -20.15
C GLU A 238 -12.24 19.13 -20.45
N GLU A 239 -12.25 18.21 -19.48
CA GLU A 239 -12.91 16.90 -19.60
C GLU A 239 -14.40 17.08 -19.91
N LYS A 240 -15.07 18.01 -19.23
CA LYS A 240 -16.49 18.31 -19.48
C LYS A 240 -16.73 18.93 -20.85
N ARG A 241 -15.94 19.92 -21.25
CA ARG A 241 -16.05 20.56 -22.57
C ARG A 241 -15.81 19.54 -23.70
N ALA A 242 -14.83 18.65 -23.54
CA ALA A 242 -14.55 17.58 -24.50
C ALA A 242 -15.72 16.58 -24.60
N ASN A 243 -16.27 16.16 -23.45
CA ASN A 243 -17.42 15.25 -23.41
C ASN A 243 -18.69 15.86 -24.03
N GLU A 244 -18.95 17.14 -23.79
CA GLU A 244 -20.08 17.87 -24.39
C GLU A 244 -19.94 17.95 -25.91
N LYS A 245 -18.75 18.31 -26.41
CA LYS A 245 -18.45 18.35 -27.85
C LYS A 245 -18.64 16.98 -28.51
N ASN A 246 -18.15 15.92 -27.88
CA ASN A 246 -18.33 14.55 -28.37
C ASN A 246 -19.82 14.17 -28.41
N ALA A 247 -20.59 14.51 -27.38
CA ALA A 247 -22.03 14.26 -27.35
C ALA A 247 -22.78 15.02 -28.45
N GLU A 248 -22.37 16.26 -28.76
CA GLU A 248 -22.93 17.03 -29.87
C GLU A 248 -22.64 16.38 -31.24
N LEU A 249 -21.40 15.95 -31.47
CA LEU A 249 -21.03 15.24 -32.70
C LEU A 249 -21.84 13.96 -32.88
N ILE A 250 -21.99 13.16 -31.81
CA ILE A 250 -22.81 11.94 -31.84
C ILE A 250 -24.26 12.28 -32.19
N ARG A 251 -24.85 13.31 -31.56
CA ARG A 251 -26.22 13.75 -31.87
C ARG A 251 -26.36 14.25 -33.31
N GLY A 252 -25.34 14.90 -33.86
CA GLY A 252 -25.32 15.35 -35.25
C GLY A 252 -25.27 14.17 -36.24
N LEU A 253 -24.40 13.19 -35.98
CA LEU A 253 -24.29 11.98 -36.79
C LEU A 253 -25.60 11.18 -36.77
N GLN A 254 -26.23 11.02 -35.61
CA GLN A 254 -27.52 10.35 -35.48
C GLN A 254 -28.61 11.03 -36.31
N ARG A 255 -28.68 12.37 -36.30
CA ARG A 255 -29.65 13.11 -37.14
C ARG A 255 -29.40 12.90 -38.63
N SER A 256 -28.15 12.95 -39.08
CA SER A 256 -27.82 12.72 -40.48
C SER A 256 -28.14 11.30 -40.94
N LEU A 257 -27.91 10.30 -40.08
CA LEU A 257 -28.25 8.91 -40.39
C LEU A 257 -29.75 8.72 -40.58
N ILE A 258 -30.57 9.32 -39.71
CA ILE A 258 -32.04 9.27 -39.81
C ILE A 258 -32.52 9.89 -41.14
N ILE A 259 -31.96 11.04 -41.54
CA ILE A 259 -32.32 11.69 -42.80
C ILE A 259 -31.98 10.79 -44.00
N LEU A 260 -30.77 10.22 -44.02
CA LEU A 260 -30.34 9.32 -45.09
C LEU A 260 -31.18 8.03 -45.17
N GLU A 261 -31.61 7.50 -44.03
CA GLU A 261 -32.45 6.30 -43.99
C GLU A 261 -33.86 6.59 -44.53
N GLN A 262 -34.40 7.79 -44.27
CA GLN A 262 -35.66 8.24 -44.85
C GLN A 262 -35.56 8.46 -46.37
N GLU A 263 -34.48 9.06 -46.86
CA GLU A 263 -34.24 9.26 -48.30
C GLU A 263 -34.03 7.94 -49.05
N LYS A 264 -33.44 6.93 -48.39
CA LYS A 264 -33.18 5.62 -49.00
C LYS A 264 -34.42 4.71 -49.02
N ASN A 265 -35.46 5.02 -48.26
CA ASN A 265 -36.69 4.22 -48.14
C ASN A 265 -37.99 5.02 -48.40
N PRO A 266 -38.10 5.78 -49.51
CA PRO A 266 -39.24 6.66 -49.75
C PRO A 266 -40.57 5.88 -49.89
N GLY A 267 -40.51 4.62 -50.31
CA GLY A 267 -41.68 3.74 -50.42
C GLY A 267 -42.32 3.40 -49.08
N LYS A 268 -41.55 3.30 -47.98
CA LYS A 268 -42.11 3.03 -46.64
C LYS A 268 -42.89 4.22 -46.07
N MET A 269 -42.43 5.45 -46.33
CA MET A 269 -43.10 6.67 -45.88
C MET A 269 -44.44 6.88 -46.60
N ALA A 270 -44.47 6.64 -47.92
CA ALA A 270 -45.70 6.70 -48.72
C ALA A 270 -46.73 5.64 -48.30
N GLU A 271 -46.27 4.46 -47.87
CA GLU A 271 -47.13 3.39 -47.38
C GLU A 271 -47.72 3.70 -45.98
N GLN A 272 -46.92 4.28 -45.08
CA GLN A 272 -47.38 4.71 -43.75
C GLN A 272 -48.37 5.88 -43.81
N LEU A 273 -48.17 6.83 -44.73
CA LEU A 273 -49.13 7.92 -44.98
C LEU A 273 -50.46 7.42 -45.55
N ARG A 274 -50.43 6.34 -46.36
CA ARG A 274 -51.65 5.70 -46.87
C ARG A 274 -52.47 4.95 -45.81
N GLN A 275 -51.86 4.57 -44.69
CA GLN A 275 -52.56 3.89 -43.58
C GLN A 275 -53.14 4.85 -42.54
N LEU A 276 -52.79 6.14 -42.59
CA LEU A 276 -53.24 7.18 -41.65
C LEU A 276 -54.40 8.03 -42.19
N ILE A 277 -54.79 7.85 -43.45
CA ILE A 277 -55.92 8.51 -44.14
C ILE A 277 -57.00 7.46 -44.38
#